data_AF-A0A1P8FA06-F1
#
_entry.id   AF-A0A1P8FA06-F1
#
_cell.length_a   1.000
_cell.length_b   1.000
_cell.length_c   1.000
_cell.angle_alpha   90.00
_cell.angle_beta   90.00
_cell.angle_gamma   90.00
#
_symmetry.space_group_name_H-M   'P 1'
#
loop_
_entity.id
_entity.type
_entity.pdbx_description
1 polymer ?
#
loop_
_entity_poly.entity_id
_entity_poly.type
_entity_poly.pdbx_seq_one_letter_code
_entity_poly.pdbx_strand_id
1 'polypeptide(L)'
;MNERFYIEDLKLETKYRRFEKLGTELKLPVFKTFLEMEVLDKDGNTIHAHKQRSHSWNRNAYNFLFSQMAAYGLTGTNIFEAGAISLKWTTGSIYPNGSNWGLNKVGGWDEDINLNDRSTNTGLLATAGSTDKGIIVGTNNFPESFDGYVLGAAIANGSGAGQMDYAQSDLHVVSYDAPTKTLTDTLIRYINNNSGAAIGINEVALYGRVKFSSAGTGSIMFSRDLLASTVTVPNTGQLKVTYTIQLAYPA
;
A
#
# COMPACT_ATOMS: atom_id res chain seq x y z
N MET A 1 30.57 -11.12 -0.17
CA MET A 1 29.99 -10.55 1.05
C MET A 1 29.08 -9.42 0.58
N ASN A 2 27.80 -9.71 0.35
CA ASN A 2 26.90 -8.82 -0.39
C ASN A 2 26.37 -7.70 0.51
N GLU A 3 27.03 -6.55 0.50
CA GLU A 3 26.51 -5.28 1.02
C GLU A 3 25.31 -4.79 0.17
N ARG A 4 24.11 -5.33 0.33
CA ARG A 4 23.00 -4.94 -0.59
C ARG A 4 21.58 -5.00 -0.03
N PHE A 5 21.26 -4.51 1.17
CA PHE A 5 19.91 -4.81 1.69
C PHE A 5 19.19 -3.72 2.50
N TYR A 6 19.64 -2.45 2.50
CA TYR A 6 18.87 -1.37 3.13
C TYR A 6 19.25 -0.01 2.56
N ILE A 7 18.31 0.71 1.94
CA ILE A 7 18.52 2.05 1.34
C ILE A 7 17.76 3.12 2.15
N GLU A 8 17.57 2.93 3.45
CA GLU A 8 17.10 4.05 4.29
C GLU A 8 18.29 4.90 4.71
N ASP A 9 18.16 6.22 4.58
CA ASP A 9 19.10 7.17 5.18
C ASP A 9 19.23 6.91 6.70
N LEU A 10 20.47 6.68 7.17
CA LEU A 10 20.76 6.38 8.58
C LEU A 10 20.27 7.47 9.55
N LYS A 11 20.32 8.74 9.15
CA LYS A 11 19.81 9.85 9.95
C LYS A 11 18.30 9.81 10.02
N LEU A 12 17.62 9.48 8.92
CA LEU A 12 16.17 9.32 8.89
C LEU A 12 15.72 8.14 9.74
N GLU A 13 16.39 6.99 9.64
CA GLU A 13 16.11 5.81 10.47
C GLU A 13 16.32 6.11 11.96
N THR A 14 17.34 6.91 12.31
CA THR A 14 17.54 7.36 13.70
C THR A 14 16.38 8.22 14.19
N LYS A 15 15.81 9.08 13.34
CA LYS A 15 14.60 9.87 13.67
C LYS A 15 13.39 8.96 13.89
N TYR A 16 13.16 7.97 13.01
CA TYR A 16 12.06 7.01 13.17
C TYR A 16 12.16 6.27 14.50
N ARG A 17 13.32 5.72 14.84
CA ARG A 17 13.52 5.01 16.11
C ARG A 17 13.27 5.88 17.34
N ARG A 18 13.71 7.14 17.30
CA ARG A 18 13.43 8.11 18.37
C ARG A 18 11.94 8.41 18.48
N PHE A 19 11.26 8.60 17.36
CA PHE A 19 9.81 8.86 17.32
C PHE A 19 9.02 7.66 17.85
N GLU A 20 9.36 6.45 17.43
CA GLU A 20 8.74 5.20 17.89
C GLU A 20 8.89 5.04 19.40
N LYS A 21 10.10 5.23 19.94
CA LYS A 21 10.34 5.17 21.38
C LYS A 21 9.50 6.19 22.14
N LEU A 22 9.49 7.44 21.68
CA LEU A 22 8.72 8.51 22.30
C LEU A 22 7.21 8.25 22.23
N GLY A 23 6.71 7.76 21.10
CA GLY A 23 5.30 7.40 20.93
C GLY A 23 4.86 6.31 21.91
N THR A 24 5.68 5.26 22.07
CA THR A 24 5.44 4.22 23.08
C THR A 24 5.44 4.79 24.49
N GLU A 25 6.41 5.64 24.85
CA GLU A 25 6.49 6.29 26.17
C GLU A 25 5.27 7.17 26.45
N LEU A 26 4.79 7.91 25.44
CA LEU A 26 3.61 8.77 25.53
C LEU A 26 2.29 8.04 25.28
N LYS A 27 2.32 6.72 25.05
CA LYS A 27 1.15 5.88 24.74
C LYS A 27 0.36 6.34 23.51
N LEU A 28 1.05 6.88 22.52
CA LEU A 28 0.48 7.25 21.22
C LEU A 28 0.62 6.08 20.23
N PRO A 29 -0.40 5.79 19.40
CA PRO A 29 -0.28 4.78 18.38
C PRO A 29 0.74 5.22 17.31
N VAL A 30 1.82 4.45 17.16
CA VAL A 30 2.84 4.67 16.12
C VAL A 30 2.87 3.47 15.19
N PHE A 31 2.38 3.67 13.98
CA PHE A 31 2.48 2.68 12.91
C PHE A 31 3.88 2.67 12.32
N LYS A 32 4.43 1.47 12.10
CA LYS A 32 5.66 1.26 11.33
C LYS A 32 5.27 0.56 10.05
N THR A 33 5.68 1.12 8.92
CA THR A 33 5.44 0.46 7.63
C THR A 33 6.74 0.34 6.87
N PHE A 34 6.96 -0.82 6.26
CA PHE A 34 8.12 -1.11 5.43
C PHE A 34 7.65 -1.59 4.05
N LEU A 35 8.38 -1.17 3.03
CA LEU A 35 8.29 -1.66 1.66
C LEU A 35 9.59 -2.41 1.34
N GLU A 36 9.46 -3.67 0.96
CA GLU A 36 10.55 -4.53 0.52
C GLU A 36 10.28 -5.03 -0.89
N MET A 37 11.32 -5.07 -1.72
CA MET A 37 11.25 -5.56 -3.09
C MET A 37 12.42 -6.52 -3.35
N GLU A 38 12.13 -7.69 -3.90
CA GLU A 38 13.13 -8.66 -4.33
C GLU A 38 12.92 -8.94 -5.82
N VAL A 39 13.98 -8.85 -6.62
CA VAL A 39 13.96 -9.22 -8.04
C VAL A 39 14.67 -10.56 -8.20
N LEU A 40 13.95 -11.52 -8.76
CA LEU A 40 14.45 -12.84 -9.11
C LEU A 40 14.69 -12.91 -10.62
N ASP A 41 15.80 -13.54 -11.01
CA ASP A 41 16.05 -13.90 -12.41
C ASP A 41 15.21 -15.12 -12.83
N LYS A 42 15.37 -15.54 -14.10
CA LYS A 42 14.66 -16.68 -14.68
C LYS A 42 14.95 -18.02 -13.98
N ASP A 43 16.06 -18.11 -13.25
CA ASP A 43 16.51 -19.31 -12.56
C ASP A 43 16.10 -19.28 -11.07
N GLY A 44 15.41 -18.21 -10.64
CA GLY A 44 14.95 -18.02 -9.26
C GLY A 44 16.00 -17.42 -8.33
N ASN A 45 17.13 -16.92 -8.84
CA ASN A 45 18.14 -16.27 -8.01
C ASN A 45 17.77 -14.80 -7.74
N THR A 46 17.88 -14.35 -6.49
CA THR A 46 17.74 -12.94 -6.15
C THR A 46 18.90 -12.13 -6.73
N ILE A 47 18.60 -11.26 -7.70
CA ILE A 47 19.57 -10.39 -8.37
C ILE A 47 19.52 -8.94 -7.88
N HIS A 48 18.43 -8.56 -7.21
CA HIS A 48 18.27 -7.27 -6.56
C HIS A 48 17.39 -7.41 -5.33
N ALA A 49 17.68 -6.62 -4.31
CA ALA A 49 16.81 -6.46 -3.15
C ALA A 49 16.84 -5.00 -2.69
N HIS A 50 15.68 -4.54 -2.25
CA HIS A 50 15.45 -3.17 -1.78
C HIS A 50 14.58 -3.20 -0.53
N LYS A 51 14.86 -2.28 0.38
CA LYS A 51 14.05 -2.07 1.58
C LYS A 51 14.08 -0.60 1.96
N GLN A 52 12.90 -0.05 2.21
CA GLN A 52 12.67 1.27 2.77
C GLN A 52 11.48 1.27 3.73
N ARG A 53 11.34 2.33 4.53
CA ARG A 53 10.12 2.69 5.23
C ARG A 53 9.10 3.14 4.20
N SER A 54 7.86 2.70 4.35
CA SER A 54 6.76 3.34 3.65
C SER A 54 6.36 4.59 4.42
N HIS A 55 6.52 5.74 3.78
CA HIS A 55 6.38 7.06 4.41
C HIS A 55 5.41 7.98 3.67
N SER A 56 4.69 7.43 2.70
CA SER A 56 4.03 8.21 1.65
C SER A 56 2.52 8.00 1.67
N TRP A 57 1.98 7.91 2.89
CA TRP A 57 0.55 7.81 3.16
C TRP A 57 -0.13 9.12 2.77
N ASN A 58 -1.10 9.02 1.88
CA ASN A 58 -1.76 10.20 1.28
C ASN A 58 -3.00 10.64 2.10
N ARG A 59 -3.68 11.67 1.60
CA ARG A 59 -4.91 12.20 2.21
C ARG A 59 -5.99 11.14 2.38
N ASN A 60 -6.13 10.18 1.47
CA ASN A 60 -7.09 9.08 1.64
C ASN A 60 -6.80 8.28 2.92
N ALA A 61 -5.53 7.90 3.15
CA ALA A 61 -5.15 7.18 4.35
C ALA A 61 -5.37 7.99 5.63
N TYR A 62 -5.00 9.27 5.61
CA TYR A 62 -5.20 10.17 6.75
C TYR A 62 -6.69 10.39 7.06
N ASN A 63 -7.51 10.65 6.06
CA ASN A 63 -8.95 10.84 6.23
C ASN A 63 -9.63 9.55 6.67
N PHE A 64 -9.21 8.40 6.13
CA PHE A 64 -9.68 7.09 6.59
C PHE A 64 -9.37 6.89 8.08
N LEU A 65 -8.10 7.03 8.48
CA LEU A 65 -7.69 6.86 9.88
C LEU A 65 -8.41 7.84 10.81
N PHE A 66 -8.49 9.11 10.44
CA PHE A 66 -9.17 10.13 11.23
C PHE A 66 -10.65 9.80 11.41
N SER A 67 -11.36 9.40 10.35
CA SER A 67 -12.78 9.05 10.44
C SER A 67 -13.05 7.90 11.42
N GLN A 68 -12.19 6.88 11.42
CA GLN A 68 -12.28 5.75 12.35
C GLN A 68 -11.95 6.16 13.80
N MET A 69 -10.90 6.96 13.98
CA MET A 69 -10.44 7.37 15.32
C MET A 69 -11.37 8.40 15.98
N ALA A 70 -11.91 9.34 15.21
CA ALA A 70 -12.79 10.39 15.70
C ALA A 70 -14.27 9.98 15.74
N ALA A 71 -14.62 8.79 15.24
CA ALA A 71 -15.99 8.37 14.98
C ALA A 71 -16.79 9.43 14.18
N TYR A 72 -16.09 10.15 13.30
CA TYR A 72 -16.66 11.25 12.53
C TYR A 72 -16.80 10.84 11.08
N GLY A 73 -18.03 10.86 10.59
CA GLY A 73 -18.34 10.53 9.20
C GLY A 73 -17.65 11.48 8.24
N LEU A 74 -17.44 10.99 7.02
CA LEU A 74 -16.92 11.82 5.94
C LEU A 74 -17.94 12.93 5.63
N THR A 75 -17.53 14.20 5.65
CA THR A 75 -18.45 15.34 5.48
C THR A 75 -18.66 15.60 3.99
N GLY A 76 -19.89 15.40 3.54
CA GLY A 76 -20.28 15.38 2.13
C GLY A 76 -20.08 16.70 1.40
N THR A 77 -18.91 16.86 0.82
CA THR A 77 -18.66 17.75 -0.32
C THR A 77 -17.91 16.96 -1.40
N ASN A 78 -17.99 17.39 -2.67
CA ASN A 78 -17.14 16.86 -3.75
C ASN A 78 -15.72 17.46 -3.71
N ILE A 79 -15.22 17.70 -2.51
CA ILE A 79 -13.97 18.43 -2.27
C ILE A 79 -12.96 17.47 -1.68
N PHE A 80 -11.73 17.48 -2.21
CA PHE A 80 -10.60 16.68 -1.73
C PHE A 80 -9.41 17.60 -1.48
N GLU A 81 -9.48 18.35 -0.38
CA GLU A 81 -8.49 19.37 -0.01
C GLU A 81 -8.36 19.51 1.52
N ALA A 82 -7.55 20.47 1.98
CA ALA A 82 -7.36 20.74 3.40
C ALA A 82 -8.69 21.03 4.13
N GLY A 83 -8.88 20.42 5.30
CA GLY A 83 -10.09 20.59 6.12
C GLY A 83 -11.29 19.73 5.67
N ALA A 84 -11.25 19.14 4.47
CA ALA A 84 -12.29 18.21 4.02
C ALA A 84 -11.99 16.77 4.45
N ILE A 85 -12.99 16.11 5.03
CA ILE A 85 -12.92 14.69 5.39
C ILE A 85 -13.68 13.91 4.32
N SER A 86 -13.00 13.59 3.22
CA SER A 86 -13.51 12.87 2.06
C SER A 86 -12.49 11.85 1.54
N LEU A 87 -12.92 10.94 0.68
CA LEU A 87 -12.04 9.99 0.00
C LEU A 87 -12.13 10.20 -1.51
N LYS A 88 -10.99 10.13 -2.19
CA LYS A 88 -10.90 10.19 -3.65
C LYS A 88 -10.53 8.82 -4.19
N TRP A 89 -11.45 8.24 -4.96
CA TRP A 89 -11.27 6.95 -5.60
C TRP A 89 -10.17 7.02 -6.66
N THR A 90 -9.60 5.87 -7.01
CA THR A 90 -8.60 5.76 -8.10
C THR A 90 -9.19 6.16 -9.46
N THR A 91 -10.51 6.18 -9.60
CA THR A 91 -11.23 6.72 -10.77
C THR A 91 -11.38 8.24 -10.76
N GLY A 92 -10.94 8.91 -9.69
CA GLY A 92 -11.03 10.37 -9.50
C GLY A 92 -12.33 10.85 -8.83
N SER A 93 -13.32 9.98 -8.64
CA SER A 93 -14.56 10.32 -7.94
C SER A 93 -14.31 10.62 -6.45
N ILE A 94 -14.96 11.64 -5.91
CA ILE A 94 -14.81 12.06 -4.50
C ILE A 94 -16.07 11.67 -3.73
N TYR A 95 -15.90 11.02 -2.59
CA TYR A 95 -16.97 10.51 -1.74
C TYR A 95 -16.87 11.07 -0.31
N PRO A 96 -18.02 11.33 0.36
CA PRO A 96 -19.35 10.78 0.06
C PRO A 96 -20.22 11.63 -0.89
N ASN A 97 -19.65 12.57 -1.67
CA ASN A 97 -20.36 13.30 -2.74
C ASN A 97 -21.66 13.96 -2.23
N GLY A 98 -21.58 14.78 -1.18
CA GLY A 98 -22.77 15.43 -0.61
C GLY A 98 -23.67 14.51 0.23
N SER A 99 -23.39 13.20 0.27
CA SER A 99 -24.22 12.24 1.00
C SER A 99 -23.80 12.11 2.46
N ASN A 100 -24.75 11.78 3.34
CA ASN A 100 -24.50 11.52 4.76
C ASN A 100 -24.09 10.05 5.01
N TRP A 101 -23.34 9.44 4.10
CA TRP A 101 -22.97 8.04 4.20
C TRP A 101 -21.81 7.83 5.17
N GLY A 102 -21.97 6.87 6.08
CA GLY A 102 -20.90 6.45 6.97
C GLY A 102 -19.88 5.58 6.23
N LEU A 103 -18.60 5.90 6.40
CA LEU A 103 -17.53 4.98 6.04
C LEU A 103 -17.65 3.73 6.92
N ASN A 104 -17.76 2.55 6.32
CA ASN A 104 -17.99 1.32 7.07
C ASN A 104 -16.69 0.58 7.37
N LYS A 105 -16.02 0.16 6.30
CA LYS A 105 -14.87 -0.73 6.38
C LYS A 105 -14.05 -0.66 5.10
N VAL A 106 -12.77 -1.03 5.19
CA VAL A 106 -12.03 -1.50 4.02
C VAL A 106 -12.67 -2.85 3.64
N GLY A 107 -13.29 -2.94 2.47
CA GLY A 107 -14.28 -3.97 2.12
C GLY A 107 -14.06 -4.52 0.72
N GLY A 108 -14.45 -5.77 0.47
CA GLY A 108 -14.34 -6.39 -0.85
C GLY A 108 -15.45 -5.96 -1.84
N TRP A 109 -15.55 -6.68 -2.97
CA TRP A 109 -16.56 -6.43 -4.00
C TRP A 109 -18.00 -6.54 -3.47
N ASP A 110 -18.28 -7.53 -2.63
CA ASP A 110 -19.62 -7.87 -2.14
C ASP A 110 -19.88 -7.45 -0.69
N GLU A 111 -21.15 -7.18 -0.38
CA GLU A 111 -21.63 -6.75 0.94
C GLU A 111 -21.46 -7.84 2.01
N ASP A 112 -21.44 -9.10 1.58
CA ASP A 112 -21.33 -10.30 2.43
C ASP A 112 -19.89 -10.80 2.65
N ILE A 113 -18.90 -10.02 2.24
CA ILE A 113 -17.50 -10.41 2.44
C ILE A 113 -17.12 -10.31 3.92
N ASN A 114 -16.79 -11.46 4.50
CA ASN A 114 -16.18 -11.56 5.81
C ASN A 114 -14.68 -11.21 5.71
N LEU A 115 -14.32 -10.05 6.26
CA LEU A 115 -12.92 -9.59 6.28
C LEU A 115 -12.00 -10.51 7.09
N ASN A 116 -12.57 -11.29 8.02
CA ASN A 116 -11.79 -12.25 8.81
C ASN A 116 -11.31 -13.44 7.97
N ASP A 117 -11.94 -13.69 6.83
CA ASP A 117 -11.54 -14.79 5.92
C ASP A 117 -10.25 -14.46 5.16
N ARG A 118 -9.77 -13.20 5.24
CA ARG A 118 -8.50 -12.72 4.66
C ARG A 118 -8.32 -13.14 3.21
N SER A 119 -9.40 -13.19 2.43
CA SER A 119 -9.38 -13.65 1.05
C SER A 119 -8.95 -12.55 0.08
N THR A 120 -8.58 -12.94 -1.13
CA THR A 120 -8.17 -12.03 -2.22
C THR A 120 -9.30 -11.17 -2.77
N ASN A 121 -10.53 -11.42 -2.31
CA ASN A 121 -11.67 -10.55 -2.57
C ASN A 121 -11.76 -9.36 -1.61
N THR A 122 -11.01 -9.38 -0.51
CA THR A 122 -11.14 -8.43 0.61
C THR A 122 -10.04 -7.37 0.65
N GLY A 123 -10.36 -6.21 1.23
CA GLY A 123 -9.36 -5.32 1.81
C GLY A 123 -8.29 -4.80 0.85
N LEU A 124 -7.05 -5.16 1.18
CA LEU A 124 -5.80 -4.81 0.50
C LEU A 124 -5.25 -5.96 -0.34
N LEU A 125 -6.01 -7.05 -0.53
CA LEU A 125 -5.58 -8.19 -1.32
C LEU A 125 -6.24 -8.18 -2.71
N ALA A 126 -5.53 -8.72 -3.69
CA ALA A 126 -5.96 -8.76 -5.08
C ALA A 126 -5.95 -10.17 -5.66
N THR A 127 -6.91 -10.46 -6.53
CA THR A 127 -6.90 -11.64 -7.39
C THR A 127 -5.86 -11.49 -8.50
N ALA A 128 -5.51 -12.59 -9.17
CA ALA A 128 -4.60 -12.54 -10.31
C ALA A 128 -5.14 -11.58 -11.40
N GLY A 129 -4.26 -10.75 -11.95
CA GLY A 129 -4.59 -9.76 -12.98
C GLY A 129 -5.30 -8.48 -12.53
N SER A 130 -5.79 -8.41 -11.28
CA SER A 130 -6.47 -7.21 -10.76
C SER A 130 -5.46 -6.10 -10.45
N THR A 131 -5.69 -4.91 -11.02
CA THR A 131 -4.87 -3.71 -10.77
C THR A 131 -5.64 -2.57 -10.11
N ASP A 132 -6.89 -2.81 -9.71
CA ASP A 132 -7.74 -1.84 -9.02
C ASP A 132 -7.54 -1.86 -7.50
N LYS A 133 -6.83 -2.85 -6.94
CA LYS A 133 -6.54 -2.97 -5.51
C LYS A 133 -5.26 -3.78 -5.28
N GLY A 134 -4.80 -3.80 -4.03
CA GLY A 134 -3.58 -4.46 -3.60
C GLY A 134 -2.32 -3.70 -3.95
N ILE A 135 -1.20 -4.42 -4.06
CA ILE A 135 0.10 -3.84 -4.39
C ILE A 135 0.18 -3.63 -5.89
N ILE A 136 0.42 -2.38 -6.30
CA ILE A 136 0.56 -1.96 -7.70
C ILE A 136 1.89 -1.25 -7.88
N VAL A 137 2.61 -1.54 -8.96
CA VAL A 137 3.89 -0.87 -9.33
C VAL A 137 3.74 0.04 -10.53
N GLY A 138 4.60 1.06 -10.63
CA GLY A 138 4.60 2.03 -11.72
C GLY A 138 6.00 2.53 -12.09
N THR A 139 6.06 3.28 -13.19
CA THR A 139 7.31 3.77 -13.79
C THR A 139 7.56 5.25 -13.54
N ASN A 140 6.60 5.99 -13.00
CA ASN A 140 6.74 7.43 -12.80
C ASN A 140 7.67 7.75 -11.61
N ASN A 141 8.45 8.83 -11.75
CA ASN A 141 9.39 9.30 -10.74
C ASN A 141 9.08 10.72 -10.22
N PHE A 142 7.87 11.22 -10.45
CA PHE A 142 7.46 12.52 -9.91
C PHE A 142 7.40 12.46 -8.38
N PRO A 143 7.74 13.59 -7.71
CA PRO A 143 7.66 13.68 -6.26
C PRO A 143 6.33 13.18 -5.71
N GLU A 144 6.39 12.65 -4.50
CA GLU A 144 5.20 12.25 -3.77
C GLU A 144 4.29 13.46 -3.52
N SER A 145 2.98 13.23 -3.58
CA SER A 145 1.97 14.25 -3.29
C SER A 145 1.04 13.69 -2.24
N PHE A 146 0.85 14.45 -1.17
CA PHE A 146 -0.14 14.12 -0.15
C PHE A 146 -1.56 14.03 -0.73
N ASP A 147 -1.87 14.79 -1.78
CA ASP A 147 -3.16 14.77 -2.48
C ASP A 147 -3.21 13.76 -3.64
N GLY A 148 -2.15 12.97 -3.83
CA GLY A 148 -2.11 11.91 -4.83
C GLY A 148 -3.13 10.82 -4.51
N TYR A 149 -3.84 10.33 -5.52
CA TYR A 149 -4.88 9.29 -5.39
C TYR A 149 -4.71 8.10 -6.35
N VAL A 150 -3.72 8.17 -7.24
CA VAL A 150 -3.28 7.12 -8.17
C VAL A 150 -1.76 7.19 -8.38
N LEU A 151 -1.18 6.13 -8.94
CA LEU A 151 0.20 6.13 -9.43
C LEU A 151 0.34 7.09 -10.61
N GLY A 152 1.54 7.66 -10.78
CA GLY A 152 1.80 8.59 -11.89
C GLY A 152 1.83 7.88 -13.25
N ALA A 153 2.32 6.64 -13.30
CA ALA A 153 2.30 5.78 -14.47
C ALA A 153 2.28 4.31 -14.04
N ALA A 154 1.09 3.80 -13.69
CA ALA A 154 0.89 2.40 -13.32
C ALA A 154 1.30 1.46 -14.48
N ILE A 155 1.99 0.37 -14.15
CA ILE A 155 2.26 -0.71 -15.10
C ILE A 155 0.97 -1.53 -15.26
N ALA A 156 0.53 -1.70 -16.50
CA ALA A 156 -0.68 -2.47 -16.79
C ALA A 156 -0.43 -3.97 -16.62
N ASN A 157 -1.48 -4.72 -16.26
CA ASN A 157 -1.41 -6.17 -16.21
C ASN A 157 -1.31 -6.78 -17.62
N GLY A 158 -0.37 -7.70 -17.81
CA GLY A 158 -0.25 -8.53 -19.01
C GLY A 158 1.20 -8.80 -19.40
N SER A 159 1.37 -9.45 -20.55
CA SER A 159 2.66 -9.82 -21.12
C SER A 159 3.04 -9.03 -22.38
N GLY A 160 2.26 -8.00 -22.73
CA GLY A 160 2.60 -7.08 -23.81
C GLY A 160 3.79 -6.18 -23.48
N ALA A 161 4.31 -5.47 -24.48
CA ALA A 161 5.41 -4.52 -24.28
C ALA A 161 5.06 -3.49 -23.20
N GLY A 162 5.91 -3.38 -22.17
CA GLY A 162 5.71 -2.46 -21.04
C GLY A 162 4.66 -2.91 -20.01
N GLN A 163 4.14 -4.14 -20.11
CA GLN A 163 3.20 -4.72 -19.15
C GLN A 163 3.91 -5.73 -18.23
N MET A 164 3.33 -6.01 -17.07
CA MET A 164 3.78 -7.10 -16.20
C MET A 164 2.58 -7.93 -15.72
N ASP A 165 2.74 -9.23 -15.56
CA ASP A 165 1.69 -10.13 -15.10
C ASP A 165 1.59 -10.10 -13.57
N TYR A 166 0.50 -9.55 -13.03
CA TYR A 166 0.27 -9.47 -11.59
C TYR A 166 -0.33 -10.78 -11.09
N ALA A 167 0.40 -11.50 -10.24
CA ALA A 167 -0.13 -12.68 -9.57
C ALA A 167 -1.22 -12.29 -8.55
N GLN A 168 -1.94 -13.30 -8.08
CA GLN A 168 -2.77 -13.15 -6.89
C GLN A 168 -1.90 -12.76 -5.69
N SER A 169 -2.41 -11.92 -4.79
CA SER A 169 -1.76 -11.64 -3.50
C SER A 169 -1.70 -12.89 -2.62
N ASP A 170 -0.65 -13.03 -1.84
CA ASP A 170 -0.67 -13.97 -0.72
C ASP A 170 -1.68 -13.49 0.33
N LEU A 171 -2.21 -14.42 1.12
CA LEU A 171 -3.10 -14.06 2.23
C LEU A 171 -2.30 -13.31 3.30
N HIS A 172 -3.00 -12.46 4.05
CA HIS A 172 -2.44 -11.73 5.19
C HIS A 172 -1.73 -12.65 6.18
N VAL A 173 -0.46 -12.35 6.47
CA VAL A 173 0.30 -13.02 7.53
C VAL A 173 0.32 -12.11 8.75
N VAL A 174 -0.60 -12.37 9.68
CA VAL A 174 -0.72 -11.59 10.93
C VAL A 174 -0.04 -12.33 12.07
N SER A 175 0.80 -11.62 12.82
CA SER A 175 1.49 -12.14 14.01
C SER A 175 1.48 -11.12 15.15
N TYR A 176 1.57 -11.60 16.39
CA TYR A 176 1.71 -10.77 17.57
C TYR A 176 2.94 -11.21 18.36
N ASP A 177 3.87 -10.27 18.57
CA ASP A 177 5.07 -10.47 19.37
C ASP A 177 4.83 -9.95 20.80
N ALA A 178 4.61 -10.88 21.74
CA ALA A 178 4.24 -10.53 23.12
C ALA A 178 5.31 -9.72 23.88
N PRO A 179 6.62 -10.07 23.82
CA PRO A 179 7.69 -9.26 24.41
C PRO A 179 7.70 -7.79 23.98
N THR A 180 7.49 -7.50 22.70
CA THR A 180 7.47 -6.11 22.20
C THR A 180 6.06 -5.51 22.11
N LYS A 181 5.02 -6.31 22.41
CA LYS A 181 3.60 -5.97 22.25
C LYS A 181 3.28 -5.48 20.84
N THR A 182 3.90 -6.07 19.81
CA THR A 182 3.78 -5.60 18.42
C THR A 182 2.87 -6.52 17.63
N LEU A 183 1.77 -5.98 17.09
CA LEU A 183 0.98 -6.64 16.04
C LEU A 183 1.61 -6.31 14.69
N THR A 184 1.83 -7.32 13.87
CA THR A 184 2.38 -7.19 12.51
C THR A 184 1.42 -7.84 11.52
N ASP A 185 1.22 -7.19 10.38
CA ASP A 185 0.55 -7.74 9.21
C ASP A 185 1.47 -7.60 7.98
N THR A 186 1.65 -8.69 7.25
CA THR A 186 2.48 -8.75 6.06
C THR A 186 1.63 -9.04 4.82
N LEU A 187 1.79 -8.20 3.82
CA LEU A 187 1.11 -8.20 2.52
C LEU A 187 2.14 -8.49 1.42
N ILE A 188 1.92 -9.52 0.62
CA ILE A 188 2.86 -9.93 -0.43
C ILE A 188 2.15 -10.02 -1.78
N ARG A 189 2.83 -9.58 -2.84
CA ARG A 189 2.41 -9.83 -4.21
C ARG A 189 3.60 -10.08 -5.13
N TYR A 190 3.46 -11.08 -5.99
CA TYR A 190 4.42 -11.40 -7.05
C TYR A 190 3.96 -10.80 -8.39
N ILE A 191 4.91 -10.27 -9.16
CA ILE A 191 4.66 -9.57 -10.42
C ILE A 191 5.72 -10.03 -11.42
N ASN A 192 5.31 -10.66 -12.52
CA ASN A 192 6.24 -11.27 -13.48
C ASN A 192 6.41 -10.38 -14.70
N ASN A 193 7.65 -10.19 -15.16
CA ASN A 193 7.92 -9.49 -16.41
C ASN A 193 8.10 -10.49 -17.55
N ASN A 194 7.06 -10.67 -18.36
CA ASN A 194 7.12 -11.46 -19.59
C ASN A 194 6.99 -10.58 -20.86
N SER A 195 7.34 -9.30 -20.76
CA SER A 195 7.07 -8.28 -21.80
C SER A 195 8.01 -8.29 -23.01
N GLY A 196 9.05 -9.13 -22.99
CA GLY A 196 10.10 -9.15 -24.01
C GLY A 196 11.26 -8.17 -23.78
N ALA A 197 11.16 -7.28 -22.77
CA ALA A 197 12.22 -6.34 -22.39
C ALA A 197 12.31 -6.17 -20.86
N ALA A 198 13.39 -5.57 -20.36
CA ALA A 198 13.46 -5.20 -18.94
C ALA A 198 12.53 -4.01 -18.63
N ILE A 199 11.90 -4.01 -17.45
CA ILE A 199 11.00 -2.95 -16.99
C ILE A 199 11.58 -2.34 -15.72
N GLY A 200 11.69 -1.00 -15.71
CA GLY A 200 12.13 -0.23 -14.56
C GLY A 200 10.95 0.24 -13.71
N ILE A 201 11.02 0.00 -12.40
CA ILE A 201 10.00 0.40 -11.42
C ILE A 201 10.55 1.56 -10.62
N ASN A 202 9.73 2.60 -10.43
CA ASN A 202 10.08 3.81 -9.69
C ASN A 202 9.09 4.14 -8.58
N GLU A 203 7.88 3.59 -8.61
CA GLU A 203 6.84 3.85 -7.62
C GLU A 203 6.08 2.56 -7.29
N VAL A 204 5.64 2.44 -6.04
CA VAL A 204 4.80 1.34 -5.55
C VAL A 204 3.64 1.94 -4.77
N ALA A 205 2.43 1.45 -4.98
CA ALA A 205 1.26 1.86 -4.23
C ALA A 205 0.58 0.68 -3.55
N LEU A 206 0.01 0.99 -2.38
CA LEU A 206 -0.93 0.13 -1.68
C LEU A 206 -2.35 0.64 -1.92
N TYR A 207 -3.10 -0.07 -2.75
CA TYR A 207 -4.51 0.24 -3.01
C TYR A 207 -5.42 -0.65 -2.18
N GLY A 208 -6.52 -0.11 -1.70
CA GLY A 208 -7.56 -0.89 -1.04
C GLY A 208 -8.95 -0.48 -1.48
N ARG A 209 -9.88 -1.42 -1.34
CA ARG A 209 -11.29 -1.13 -1.57
C ARG A 209 -11.97 -0.69 -0.29
N VAL A 210 -12.76 0.37 -0.36
CA VAL A 210 -13.55 0.90 0.74
C VAL A 210 -15.03 0.82 0.43
N LYS A 211 -15.81 0.53 1.46
CA LYS A 211 -17.28 0.44 1.39
C LYS A 211 -17.89 1.50 2.31
N PHE A 212 -18.95 2.12 1.81
CA PHE A 212 -19.83 3.01 2.56
C PHE A 212 -21.14 2.30 2.90
N SER A 213 -21.82 2.72 3.96
CA SER A 213 -23.06 2.11 4.49
C SER A 213 -24.17 1.95 3.46
N SER A 214 -24.22 2.85 2.47
CA SER A 214 -25.34 2.96 1.54
C SER A 214 -24.86 3.42 0.14
N ALA A 215 -23.58 3.22 -0.16
CA ALA A 215 -22.97 3.54 -1.45
C ALA A 215 -22.32 2.32 -2.10
N GLY A 216 -21.84 2.52 -3.33
CA GLY A 216 -20.96 1.58 -4.00
C GLY A 216 -19.61 1.40 -3.30
N THR A 217 -18.94 0.32 -3.66
CA THR A 217 -17.54 0.04 -3.28
C THR A 217 -16.61 0.76 -4.25
N GLY A 218 -15.58 1.41 -3.73
CA GLY A 218 -14.56 2.07 -4.56
C GLY A 218 -13.15 1.75 -4.11
N SER A 219 -12.20 1.82 -5.04
CA SER A 219 -10.78 1.67 -4.72
C SER A 219 -10.16 3.02 -4.38
N ILE A 220 -9.33 3.06 -3.35
CA ILE A 220 -8.53 4.21 -2.96
C ILE A 220 -7.06 3.80 -2.87
N MET A 221 -6.16 4.73 -3.20
CA MET A 221 -4.75 4.60 -2.86
C MET A 221 -4.54 5.01 -1.42
N PHE A 222 -3.88 4.19 -0.60
CA PHE A 222 -3.48 4.51 0.76
C PHE A 222 -2.07 5.10 0.82
N SER A 223 -1.13 4.51 0.08
CA SER A 223 0.24 5.00 -0.03
C SER A 223 0.72 4.97 -1.48
N ARG A 224 1.68 5.84 -1.80
CA ARG A 224 2.48 5.83 -3.03
C ARG A 224 3.93 6.09 -2.63
N ASP A 225 4.69 5.03 -2.48
CA ASP A 225 6.10 5.09 -2.10
C ASP A 225 6.96 5.25 -3.36
N LEU A 226 7.69 6.35 -3.44
CA LEU A 226 8.68 6.59 -4.48
C LEU A 226 9.99 5.89 -4.10
N LEU A 227 10.60 5.21 -5.07
CA LEU A 227 11.87 4.53 -4.88
C LEU A 227 13.03 5.51 -5.07
N ALA A 228 14.04 5.40 -4.20
CA ALA A 228 15.25 6.23 -4.30
C ALA A 228 16.06 5.98 -5.59
N SER A 229 15.89 4.79 -6.18
CA SER A 229 16.48 4.40 -7.46
C SER A 229 15.58 3.40 -8.19
N THR A 230 15.72 3.35 -9.51
CA THR A 230 14.92 2.43 -10.33
C THR A 230 15.25 0.97 -10.02
N VAL A 231 14.25 0.20 -9.64
CA VAL A 231 14.35 -1.27 -9.51
C VAL A 231 14.03 -1.89 -10.85
N THR A 232 15.01 -2.53 -11.49
CA THR A 232 14.85 -3.11 -12.84
C THR A 232 14.54 -4.59 -12.75
N VAL A 233 13.42 -5.00 -13.35
CA VAL A 233 13.02 -6.41 -13.48
C VAL A 233 13.33 -6.87 -14.91
N PRO A 234 14.25 -7.83 -15.13
CA PRO A 234 14.56 -8.31 -16.47
C PRO A 234 13.35 -9.04 -17.09
N ASN A 235 13.33 -9.17 -18.42
CA ASN A 235 12.40 -10.08 -19.07
C ASN A 235 12.60 -11.51 -18.52
N THR A 236 11.52 -12.27 -18.37
CA THR A 236 11.44 -13.56 -17.66
C THR A 236 11.80 -13.50 -16.16
N GLY A 237 11.99 -12.30 -15.60
CA GLY A 237 12.22 -12.10 -14.17
C GLY A 237 10.91 -11.93 -13.40
N GLN A 238 11.02 -12.09 -12.08
CA GLN A 238 9.92 -11.90 -11.14
C GLN A 238 10.28 -10.82 -10.12
N LEU A 239 9.30 -10.00 -9.78
CA LEU A 239 9.35 -9.09 -8.66
C LEU A 239 8.46 -9.63 -7.54
N LYS A 240 9.01 -9.75 -6.34
CA LYS A 240 8.25 -9.92 -5.11
C LYS A 240 8.21 -8.58 -4.38
N VAL A 241 7.03 -8.08 -4.08
CA VAL A 241 6.83 -6.86 -3.29
C VAL A 241 6.16 -7.24 -1.97
N THR A 242 6.71 -6.73 -0.88
CA THR A 242 6.21 -6.97 0.48
C THR A 242 5.97 -5.65 1.20
N TYR A 243 4.74 -5.41 1.65
CA TYR A 243 4.43 -4.40 2.65
C TYR A 243 4.33 -5.05 4.02
N THR A 244 5.01 -4.50 5.01
CA THR A 244 4.86 -4.89 6.42
C THR A 244 4.30 -3.72 7.20
N ILE A 245 3.13 -3.88 7.82
CA ILE A 245 2.49 -2.87 8.68
C ILE A 245 2.55 -3.37 10.12
N GLN A 246 3.05 -2.55 11.04
CA GLN A 246 3.22 -2.90 12.45
C GLN A 246 2.63 -1.82 13.36
N LEU A 247 2.07 -2.26 14.48
CA LEU A 247 1.62 -1.40 15.57
C LEU A 247 2.10 -1.98 16.90
N ALA A 248 2.87 -1.18 17.64
CA ALA A 248 3.26 -1.50 19.01
C ALA A 248 2.20 -0.96 19.98
N TYR A 249 1.72 -1.82 20.87
CA TYR A 249 0.71 -1.47 21.87
C TYR A 249 1.39 -0.90 23.12
N PRO A 250 0.80 0.14 23.76
CA PRO A 250 1.36 0.67 25.00
C PRO A 250 1.32 -0.38 26.10
N ALA A 251 2.24 -0.20 27.07
CA ALA A 251 2.34 -1.12 28.19
C ALA A 251 1.14 -1.04 29.15
#